data_AF-A0A3M1XN19-F1
#
_entry.id   AF-A0A3M1XN19-F1
#
_cell.length_a   1.000
_cell.length_b   1.000
_cell.length_c   1.000
_cell.angle_alpha   90.00
_cell.angle_beta   90.00
_cell.angle_gamma   90.00
#
_symmetry.space_group_name_H-M   'P 1'
#
loop_
_entity.id
_entity.type
_entity.pdbx_description
1 polymer ?
#
loop_
_entity_poly.entity_id
_entity_poly.type
_entity_poly.pdbx_seq_one_letter_code
_entity_poly.pdbx_strand_id
1 'polypeptide(L)'
;MVKLTIFFRRPADISAFEDHFAHRHVPLIAAMPGVARTSVSRALGAPRGEPPYYLIHDVYFADMAALNYALNSAQGRAAGADLMMFARDIVSLMFAGYGAKIHLRRRALRKLLLRLNLHRTLQRPKPSKLPLQAQKPARPPQTAHRRLPMPHRSKGCRASRRAG
;
A
#
# COMPACT_ATOMS: atom_id res chain seq x y z
N MET A 1 5.17 -5.44 -11.23
CA MET A 1 3.69 -5.35 -11.14
C MET A 1 3.21 -4.22 -12.02
N VAL A 2 2.11 -4.46 -12.71
CA VAL A 2 1.43 -3.47 -13.55
C VAL A 2 -0.06 -3.48 -13.24
N LYS A 3 -0.77 -2.44 -13.67
CA LYS A 3 -2.22 -2.39 -13.58
C LYS A 3 -2.84 -1.77 -14.82
N LEU A 4 -4.05 -2.20 -15.12
CA LEU A 4 -5.01 -1.48 -15.95
C LEU A 4 -5.87 -0.62 -15.01
N THR A 5 -5.83 0.69 -15.20
CA THR A 5 -6.70 1.64 -14.50
C THR A 5 -7.80 2.11 -15.47
N ILE A 6 -9.04 1.95 -15.04
CA ILE A 6 -10.24 2.35 -15.76
C ILE A 6 -10.86 3.50 -15.00
N PHE A 7 -10.97 4.65 -15.66
CA PHE A 7 -11.56 5.86 -15.11
C PHE A 7 -12.94 6.07 -15.71
N PHE A 8 -13.91 6.38 -14.86
CA PHE A 8 -15.26 6.72 -15.28
C PHE A 8 -15.55 8.16 -14.87
N ARG A 9 -15.86 9.02 -15.85
CA ARG A 9 -16.49 10.31 -15.59
C ARG A 9 -17.88 10.10 -15.00
N ARG A 10 -18.46 11.15 -14.42
CA ARG A 10 -19.79 11.07 -13.80
C ARG A 10 -20.84 10.61 -14.82
N PRO A 11 -21.53 9.47 -14.60
CA PRO A 11 -22.60 9.03 -15.47
C PRO A 11 -23.84 9.92 -15.29
N ALA A 12 -24.69 9.99 -16.32
CA ALA A 12 -25.97 10.71 -16.24
C ALA A 12 -26.95 10.02 -15.25
N ASP A 13 -26.99 8.68 -15.28
CA ASP A 13 -27.71 7.85 -14.31
C ASP A 13 -26.70 7.04 -13.48
N ILE A 14 -26.51 7.47 -12.23
CA ILE A 14 -25.58 6.82 -11.30
C ILE A 14 -26.11 5.45 -10.86
N SER A 15 -27.41 5.32 -10.65
CA SER A 15 -27.98 4.07 -10.12
C SER A 15 -27.86 2.95 -11.15
N ALA A 16 -28.25 3.22 -12.39
CA ALA A 16 -28.14 2.25 -13.48
C ALA A 16 -26.67 1.88 -13.76
N PHE A 17 -25.76 2.86 -13.71
CA PHE A 17 -24.34 2.62 -13.87
C PHE A 17 -23.78 1.71 -12.76
N GLU A 18 -24.08 2.01 -11.49
CA GLU A 18 -23.59 1.25 -10.34
C GLU A 18 -24.11 -0.19 -10.34
N ASP A 19 -25.40 -0.39 -10.63
CA ASP A 19 -26.00 -1.72 -10.71
C ASP A 19 -25.35 -2.57 -11.81
N HIS A 20 -25.18 -2.00 -13.00
CA HIS A 20 -24.50 -2.70 -14.11
C HIS A 20 -23.03 -2.96 -13.79
N PHE A 21 -22.33 -1.95 -13.26
CA PHE A 21 -20.93 -2.06 -12.91
C PHE A 21 -20.68 -3.18 -11.89
N ALA A 22 -21.46 -3.23 -10.82
CA ALA A 22 -21.29 -4.21 -9.75
C ALA A 22 -21.70 -5.63 -10.17
N HIS A 23 -22.84 -5.79 -10.85
CA HIS A 23 -23.42 -7.11 -11.11
C HIS A 23 -23.03 -7.71 -12.47
N ARG A 24 -22.56 -6.90 -13.43
CA ARG A 24 -22.14 -7.37 -14.76
C ARG A 24 -20.66 -7.17 -14.98
N HIS A 25 -20.19 -5.92 -14.87
CA HIS A 25 -18.84 -5.56 -15.29
C HIS A 25 -17.75 -6.16 -14.38
N VAL A 26 -17.89 -6.01 -13.06
CA VAL A 26 -16.90 -6.51 -12.09
C VAL A 26 -16.70 -8.03 -12.18
N PRO A 27 -17.75 -8.88 -12.27
CA PRO A 27 -17.58 -10.31 -12.49
C PRO A 27 -16.82 -10.67 -13.78
N LEU A 28 -17.06 -9.95 -14.88
CA LEU A 28 -16.35 -10.18 -16.15
C LEU A 28 -14.85 -9.87 -16.01
N ILE A 29 -14.50 -8.77 -15.35
CA ILE A 29 -13.11 -8.42 -15.05
C ILE A 29 -12.47 -9.46 -14.13
N ALA A 30 -13.17 -9.90 -13.08
CA ALA A 30 -12.66 -10.89 -12.14
C ALA A 30 -12.41 -12.27 -12.80
N ALA A 31 -13.15 -12.59 -13.87
CA ALA A 31 -12.97 -13.81 -14.64
C ALA A 31 -11.77 -13.77 -15.61
N MET A 32 -11.14 -12.62 -15.81
CA MET A 32 -9.97 -12.51 -16.70
C MET A 32 -8.78 -13.30 -16.12
N PRO A 33 -8.03 -14.06 -16.95
CA PRO A 33 -6.90 -14.84 -16.46
C PRO A 33 -5.77 -13.92 -15.99
N GLY A 34 -5.10 -14.31 -14.90
CA GLY A 34 -3.92 -13.58 -14.40
C GLY A 34 -4.23 -12.30 -13.61
N VAL A 35 -5.51 -11.99 -13.34
CA VAL A 35 -5.89 -10.93 -12.40
C VAL A 35 -5.44 -11.31 -10.99
N ALA A 36 -4.51 -10.54 -10.43
CA ALA A 36 -3.99 -10.77 -9.09
C ALA A 36 -4.86 -10.09 -8.02
N ARG A 37 -5.46 -8.94 -8.36
CA ARG A 37 -6.28 -8.12 -7.47
C ARG A 37 -7.11 -7.13 -8.29
N THR A 38 -8.26 -6.73 -7.75
CA THR A 38 -9.00 -5.55 -8.19
C THR A 38 -9.17 -4.55 -7.04
N SER A 39 -9.37 -3.28 -7.36
CA SER A 39 -9.83 -2.28 -6.39
C SER A 39 -10.70 -1.24 -7.05
N VAL A 40 -11.80 -0.89 -6.38
CA VAL A 40 -12.75 0.12 -6.84
C VAL A 40 -12.71 1.29 -5.87
N SER A 41 -12.55 2.51 -6.40
CA SER A 41 -12.56 3.75 -5.63
C SER A 41 -13.61 4.69 -6.20
N ARG A 42 -14.43 5.29 -5.34
CA ARG A 42 -15.37 6.36 -5.72
C ARG A 42 -14.84 7.70 -5.23
N ALA A 43 -14.99 8.73 -6.03
CA ALA A 43 -14.59 10.07 -5.63
C ALA A 43 -15.54 10.61 -4.56
N LEU A 44 -14.96 11.08 -3.46
CA LEU A 44 -15.71 11.76 -2.38
C LEU A 44 -15.78 13.29 -2.61
N GLY A 45 -14.95 13.81 -3.52
CA GLY A 45 -14.79 15.22 -3.82
C GLY A 45 -13.37 15.51 -4.34
N ALA A 46 -13.08 16.76 -4.67
CA ALA A 46 -11.73 17.21 -5.01
C ALA A 46 -11.41 18.55 -4.33
N PRO A 47 -10.12 18.86 -4.03
CA PRO A 47 -9.74 20.13 -3.44
C PRO A 47 -10.11 21.37 -4.27
N ARG A 48 -10.34 21.20 -5.58
CA ARG A 48 -10.72 22.25 -6.53
C ARG A 48 -12.11 22.02 -7.13
N GLY A 49 -13.09 21.67 -6.29
CA GLY A 49 -14.48 21.51 -6.71
C GLY A 49 -14.84 20.08 -7.11
N GLU A 50 -15.54 19.91 -8.23
CA GLU A 50 -16.02 18.60 -8.66
C GLU A 50 -14.86 17.72 -9.20
N PRO A 51 -14.74 16.47 -8.75
CA PRO A 51 -13.73 15.57 -9.27
C PRO A 51 -14.00 15.22 -10.74
N PRO A 52 -12.95 15.12 -11.58
CA PRO A 52 -13.12 14.79 -13.00
C PRO A 52 -13.64 13.36 -13.24
N TYR A 53 -13.47 12.48 -12.25
CA TYR A 53 -13.88 11.09 -12.30
C TYR A 53 -14.76 10.76 -11.11
N TYR A 54 -15.83 10.02 -11.36
CA TYR A 54 -16.72 9.49 -10.34
C TYR A 54 -16.18 8.19 -9.74
N LEU A 55 -15.68 7.29 -10.59
CA LEU A 55 -15.20 5.97 -10.20
C LEU A 55 -13.87 5.64 -10.88
N ILE A 56 -12.99 4.96 -10.15
CA ILE A 56 -11.74 4.39 -10.66
C ILE A 56 -11.72 2.90 -10.32
N HIS A 57 -11.53 2.05 -11.32
CA HIS A 57 -11.34 0.62 -11.16
C HIS A 57 -9.92 0.24 -11.58
N ASP A 58 -9.12 -0.23 -10.63
CA ASP A 58 -7.78 -0.77 -10.89
C ASP A 58 -7.82 -2.30 -10.94
N VAL A 59 -7.20 -2.86 -11.96
CA VAL A 59 -7.01 -4.31 -12.15
C VAL A 59 -5.52 -4.60 -12.21
N TYR A 60 -5.02 -5.39 -11.27
CA TYR A 60 -3.59 -5.63 -11.06
C TYR A 60 -3.14 -6.95 -11.68
N PHE A 61 -1.97 -6.92 -12.31
CA PHE A 61 -1.32 -8.06 -12.94
C PHE A 61 0.15 -8.15 -12.51
N ALA A 62 0.75 -9.34 -12.65
CA ALA A 62 2.15 -9.56 -12.33
C ALA A 62 3.09 -8.67 -13.19
N ASP A 63 2.84 -8.63 -14.49
CA ASP A 63 3.60 -7.88 -15.50
C ASP A 63 2.74 -7.57 -16.74
N MET A 64 3.33 -6.88 -17.73
CA MET A 64 2.64 -6.53 -18.98
C MET A 64 2.27 -7.75 -19.83
N ALA A 65 3.01 -8.85 -19.75
CA ALA A 65 2.71 -10.05 -20.54
C ALA A 65 1.42 -10.72 -20.03
N ALA A 66 1.29 -10.86 -18.71
CA ALA A 66 0.08 -11.35 -18.07
C ALA A 66 -1.14 -10.46 -18.37
N LEU A 67 -0.97 -9.13 -18.30
CA LEU A 67 -2.02 -8.18 -18.65
C LEU A 67 -2.45 -8.32 -20.10
N ASN A 68 -1.50 -8.34 -21.04
CA ASN A 68 -1.81 -8.45 -22.47
C ASN A 68 -2.50 -9.77 -22.79
N TYR A 69 -2.07 -10.87 -22.18
CA TYR A 69 -2.74 -12.16 -22.29
C TYR A 69 -4.20 -12.09 -21.78
N ALA A 70 -4.40 -11.45 -20.63
CA ALA A 70 -5.73 -11.26 -20.06
C ALA A 70 -6.66 -10.47 -20.98
N LEU A 71 -6.20 -9.36 -21.55
CA LEU A 71 -6.99 -8.54 -22.48
C LEU A 71 -7.35 -9.28 -23.77
N ASN A 72 -6.47 -10.14 -24.27
CA ASN A 72 -6.69 -10.94 -25.48
C ASN A 72 -7.44 -12.26 -25.22
N SER A 73 -7.82 -12.55 -23.97
CA SER A 73 -8.64 -13.73 -23.64
C SER A 73 -10.11 -13.56 -24.05
N ALA A 74 -10.88 -14.63 -24.05
CA ALA A 74 -12.33 -14.56 -24.29
C ALA A 74 -13.03 -13.70 -23.23
N GLN A 75 -12.62 -13.84 -21.97
CA GLN A 75 -13.13 -13.08 -20.83
C GLN A 75 -12.75 -11.59 -20.95
N GLY A 76 -11.51 -11.29 -21.36
CA GLY A 76 -11.06 -9.91 -21.60
C GLY A 76 -11.83 -9.21 -22.72
N ARG A 77 -12.09 -9.91 -23.83
CA ARG A 77 -12.95 -9.39 -24.91
C ARG A 77 -14.39 -9.17 -24.45
N ALA A 78 -14.96 -10.08 -23.65
CA ALA A 78 -16.30 -9.91 -23.10
C ALA A 78 -16.38 -8.70 -22.17
N ALA A 79 -15.40 -8.51 -21.27
CA ALA A 79 -15.31 -7.35 -20.40
C ALA A 79 -15.15 -6.04 -21.19
N GLY A 80 -14.35 -6.04 -22.25
CA GLY A 80 -14.18 -4.88 -23.14
C GLY A 80 -15.46 -4.54 -23.93
N ALA A 81 -16.16 -5.54 -24.45
CA ALA A 81 -17.44 -5.35 -25.14
C ALA A 81 -18.52 -4.80 -24.20
N ASP A 82 -18.61 -5.35 -22.99
CA ASP A 82 -19.48 -4.84 -21.92
C ASP A 82 -19.15 -3.37 -21.61
N LEU A 83 -17.87 -3.04 -21.39
CA LEU A 83 -17.43 -1.68 -21.10
C LEU A 83 -17.84 -0.67 -22.19
N MET A 84 -17.69 -1.05 -23.46
CA MET A 84 -18.09 -0.21 -24.60
C MET A 84 -19.61 -0.10 -24.77
N MET A 85 -20.39 -1.02 -24.18
CA MET A 85 -21.84 -0.95 -24.24
C MET A 85 -22.39 0.08 -23.23
N PHE A 86 -21.95 0.03 -21.96
CA PHE A 86 -22.56 0.87 -20.91
C PHE A 86 -21.81 2.18 -20.61
N ALA A 87 -20.51 2.27 -20.94
CA ALA A 87 -19.65 3.37 -20.47
C ALA A 87 -18.78 4.03 -21.55
N ARG A 88 -18.99 3.72 -22.83
CA ARG A 88 -18.17 4.21 -23.96
C ARG A 88 -17.82 5.69 -23.90
N ASP A 89 -18.79 6.54 -23.63
CA ASP A 89 -18.59 8.00 -23.69
C ASP A 89 -17.96 8.57 -22.43
N ILE A 90 -17.94 7.81 -21.33
CA ILE A 90 -17.46 8.28 -20.02
C ILE A 90 -16.20 7.57 -19.53
N VAL A 91 -15.70 6.59 -20.28
CA VAL A 91 -14.57 5.75 -19.86
C VAL A 91 -13.23 6.19 -20.46
N SER A 92 -12.17 6.16 -19.65
CA SER A 92 -10.78 6.26 -20.10
C SER A 92 -9.95 5.12 -19.50
N LEU A 93 -9.05 4.54 -20.29
CA LEU A 93 -8.19 3.43 -19.87
C LEU A 93 -6.73 3.88 -19.84
N MET A 94 -5.97 3.37 -18.87
CA MET A 94 -4.55 3.64 -18.74
C MET A 94 -3.81 2.42 -18.20
N PHE A 95 -2.66 2.10 -18.78
CA PHE A 95 -1.72 1.15 -18.20
C PHE A 95 -0.74 1.88 -17.27
N ALA A 96 -0.51 1.35 -16.08
CA ALA A 96 0.41 1.92 -15.12
C ALA A 96 1.35 0.87 -14.53
N GLY A 97 2.64 1.22 -14.42
CA GLY A 97 3.62 0.43 -13.69
C GLY A 97 3.53 0.70 -12.18
N TYR A 98 3.47 -0.35 -11.38
CA TYR A 98 3.53 -0.26 -9.92
C TYR A 98 4.98 -0.50 -9.46
N GLY A 99 5.56 0.46 -8.74
CA GLY A 99 6.91 0.31 -8.17
C GLY A 99 8.05 0.92 -9.00
N ALA A 100 7.80 1.92 -9.84
CA ALA A 100 8.87 2.84 -10.21
C ALA A 100 9.44 3.38 -8.89
N LYS A 101 10.66 2.96 -8.53
CA LYS A 101 11.36 3.49 -7.36
C LYS A 101 11.38 4.99 -7.56
N ILE A 102 10.48 5.71 -6.89
CA ILE A 102 10.62 7.13 -6.70
C ILE A 102 11.92 7.21 -5.91
N HIS A 103 13.02 7.48 -6.62
CA HIS A 103 14.26 7.93 -6.04
C HIS A 103 13.95 9.31 -5.46
N LEU A 104 13.17 9.33 -4.38
CA LEU A 104 13.07 10.45 -3.48
C LEU A 104 14.51 10.68 -3.11
N ARG A 105 15.11 11.78 -3.59
CA ARG A 105 16.54 12.04 -3.52
C ARG A 105 16.96 12.01 -2.05
N ARG A 106 17.24 10.82 -1.50
CA ARG A 106 17.93 10.64 -0.21
C ARG A 106 19.29 11.34 -0.25
N ARG A 107 19.83 11.62 -1.44
CA ARG A 107 21.01 12.48 -1.63
C ARG A 107 20.77 13.94 -1.22
N ALA A 108 19.60 14.52 -1.47
CA ALA A 108 19.29 15.90 -1.07
C ALA A 108 19.09 15.99 0.44
N LEU A 109 18.29 15.09 1.02
CA LEU A 109 18.07 15.02 2.46
C LEU A 109 19.38 14.67 3.23
N ARG A 110 20.18 13.72 2.73
CA ARG A 110 21.48 13.38 3.34
C ARG A 110 22.50 14.50 3.20
N LYS A 111 22.58 15.22 2.07
CA LYS A 111 23.42 16.43 1.94
C LYS A 111 22.96 17.57 2.87
N LEU A 112 21.65 17.78 3.00
CA LEU A 112 21.09 18.79 3.90
C LEU A 112 21.37 18.43 5.37
N LEU A 113 21.11 17.18 5.78
CA LEU A 113 21.41 16.69 7.12
C LEU A 113 22.91 16.73 7.44
N LEU A 114 23.78 16.37 6.50
CA LEU A 114 25.24 16.52 6.64
C LEU A 114 25.65 17.99 6.79
N ARG A 115 25.08 18.90 5.99
CA ARG A 115 25.35 20.36 6.11
C ARG A 115 24.91 20.91 7.46
N LEU A 116 23.74 20.52 7.95
CA LEU A 116 23.21 20.95 9.25
C LEU A 116 24.04 20.41 10.42
N ASN A 117 24.50 19.15 10.35
CA ASN A 117 25.41 18.59 11.36
C ASN A 117 26.80 19.23 11.33
N LEU A 118 27.34 19.57 10.16
CA LEU A 118 28.67 20.20 10.03
C LEU A 118 28.69 21.64 10.57
N HIS A 119 27.59 22.39 10.42
CA HIS A 119 27.46 23.72 11.03
C HIS A 119 27.42 23.66 12.56
N ARG A 120 26.82 22.63 13.14
CA ARG A 120 26.74 22.46 14.61
C ARG A 120 28.09 22.15 15.25
N THR A 121 29.01 21.51 14.52
CA THR A 121 30.39 21.27 14.98
C THR A 121 31.29 22.51 14.90
N LEU A 122 31.05 23.41 13.94
CA LEU A 122 31.86 24.62 13.75
C LEU A 122 31.50 25.78 14.68
N GLN A 123 30.32 25.74 15.32
CA GLN A 123 29.86 26.80 16.23
C GLN A 123 30.05 26.47 17.72
N ARG A 124 30.84 25.44 18.08
CA ARG A 124 31.18 25.24 19.49
C ARG A 124 32.08 26.40 19.96
N PRO A 125 31.66 27.23 20.93
CA PRO A 125 32.53 28.25 21.49
C PRO A 125 33.75 27.58 22.11
N LYS A 126 34.95 28.17 21.93
CA LYS A 126 36.18 27.71 22.57
C LYS A 126 35.94 27.59 24.08
N PRO A 127 36.27 26.47 24.74
CA PRO A 127 36.13 26.37 26.17
C PRO A 127 37.04 27.39 26.84
N SER A 128 36.44 28.31 27.61
CA SER A 128 37.14 29.21 28.51
C SER A 128 37.89 28.39 29.56
N LYS A 129 39.19 28.63 29.70
CA LYS A 129 40.03 27.98 30.72
C LYS A 129 39.52 28.37 32.11
N LEU A 130 38.99 27.42 32.87
CA LEU A 130 38.84 27.51 34.33
C LEU A 130 39.34 26.19 34.93
N PRO A 131 40.03 26.22 36.09
CA PRO A 131 40.97 25.17 36.45
C PRO A 131 40.31 23.91 37.00
N LEU A 132 41.02 22.81 36.76
CA LEU A 132 40.74 21.43 37.09
C LEU A 132 40.68 21.23 38.61
N GLN A 133 39.49 21.02 39.18
CA GLN A 133 39.35 20.40 40.50
C GLN A 133 38.86 18.96 40.34
N ALA A 134 39.65 18.06 40.92
CA ALA A 134 39.59 16.61 40.77
C ALA A 134 38.32 15.99 41.37
N GLN A 135 37.67 15.11 40.60
CA GLN A 135 36.67 14.17 41.14
C GLN A 135 37.06 12.75 40.71
N LYS A 136 37.35 11.89 41.70
CA LYS A 136 37.72 10.48 41.55
C LYS A 136 36.60 9.68 40.85
N PRO A 137 36.92 8.67 40.02
CA PRO A 137 35.92 7.83 39.38
C PRO A 137 35.32 6.78 40.35
N ALA A 138 34.00 6.66 40.32
CA ALA A 138 33.22 5.62 41.01
C ALA A 138 33.26 4.29 40.24
N ARG A 139 33.31 3.17 40.98
CA ARG A 139 33.43 1.78 40.50
C ARG A 139 32.10 1.26 39.95
N PRO A 140 32.06 0.47 38.86
CA PRO A 140 30.80 -0.02 38.28
C PRO A 140 30.21 -1.23 39.05
N PRO A 141 28.87 -1.41 39.05
CA PRO A 141 28.21 -2.52 39.74
C PRO A 141 28.24 -3.83 38.93
N GLN A 142 28.38 -4.95 39.65
CA GLN A 142 28.41 -6.32 39.10
C GLN A 142 26.98 -6.84 38.86
N THR A 143 26.74 -7.42 37.68
CA THR A 143 25.51 -8.11 37.28
C THR A 143 25.39 -9.49 37.95
N ALA A 144 24.31 -9.72 38.70
CA ALA A 144 23.94 -11.03 39.23
C ALA A 144 22.91 -11.71 38.31
N HIS A 145 23.27 -12.88 37.77
CA HIS A 145 22.38 -13.77 37.04
C HIS A 145 21.37 -14.43 37.99
N ARG A 146 20.06 -14.33 37.70
CA ARG A 146 19.01 -15.09 38.41
C ARG A 146 18.30 -16.02 37.42
N ARG A 147 18.32 -17.32 37.74
CA ARG A 147 17.81 -18.45 36.95
C ARG A 147 16.27 -18.43 36.83
N LEU A 148 15.77 -18.85 35.67
CA LEU A 148 14.35 -19.13 35.39
C LEU A 148 13.92 -20.48 35.99
N PRO A 149 12.69 -20.62 36.54
CA PRO A 149 12.11 -21.91 36.88
C PRO A 149 11.27 -22.52 35.73
N MET A 150 11.29 -23.86 35.66
CA MET A 150 10.65 -24.75 34.67
C MET A 150 9.12 -24.90 34.88
N PRO A 151 8.34 -25.28 33.85
CA PRO A 151 6.89 -25.46 33.96
C PRO A 151 6.47 -26.82 34.53
N HIS A 152 5.46 -26.80 35.41
CA HIS A 152 4.81 -27.97 35.98
C HIS A 152 3.78 -28.61 35.02
N ARG A 153 3.80 -29.94 34.97
CA ARG A 153 2.92 -30.82 34.20
C ARG A 153 1.75 -31.27 35.09
N SER A 154 0.50 -30.93 34.77
CA SER A 154 -0.69 -31.49 35.42
C SER A 154 -1.53 -32.33 34.45
N LYS A 155 -2.14 -33.37 35.03
CA LYS A 155 -2.71 -34.56 34.38
C LYS A 155 -4.11 -34.30 33.83
N GLY A 156 -4.52 -35.19 32.93
CA GLY A 156 -5.71 -35.07 32.11
C GLY A 156 -7.06 -35.28 32.78
N CYS A 157 -8.10 -35.04 31.99
CA CYS A 157 -9.46 -35.50 32.23
C CYS A 157 -9.99 -36.08 30.92
N ARG A 158 -10.62 -37.25 31.01
CA ARG A 158 -11.11 -38.09 29.91
C ARG A 158 -12.64 -38.08 29.96
N ALA A 159 -13.25 -38.09 28.78
CA ALA A 159 -14.58 -38.59 28.44
C ALA A 159 -15.83 -37.83 28.95
N SER A 160 -16.69 -37.44 28.01
CA SER A 160 -17.95 -38.18 27.82
C SER A 160 -18.50 -37.98 26.40
N ARG A 161 -18.91 -39.10 25.80
CA ARG A 161 -19.85 -39.20 24.67
C ARG A 161 -21.26 -39.38 25.26
N ARG A 162 -22.28 -38.73 24.69
CA ARG A 162 -23.71 -39.14 24.58
C ARG A 162 -24.29 -38.19 23.52
N ALA A 163 -24.77 -38.66 22.38
CA ALA A 163 -26.05 -39.37 22.14
C ALA A 163 -27.25 -38.50 22.54
N GLY A 164 -27.98 -38.05 21.51
CA GLY A 164 -29.12 -37.14 21.53
C GLY A 164 -29.24 -36.49 20.16
#